data_AF-A0A7W1VBQ0-F1
#
_entry.id   AF-A0A7W1VBQ0-F1
#
_cell.length_a   1.000
_cell.length_b   1.000
_cell.length_c   1.000
_cell.angle_alpha   90.00
_cell.angle_beta   90.00
_cell.angle_gamma   90.00
#
_symmetry.space_group_name_H-M   'P 1'
#
loop_
_entity.id
_entity.type
_entity.pdbx_description
1 polymer ?
#
loop_
_entity_poly.entity_id
_entity_poly.type
_entity_poly.pdbx_seq_one_letter_code
_entity_poly.pdbx_strand_id
1 'polypeptide(L)'
;MQKREVYLTLKDLLLVRSQTGFVEKLKGRNIDTKKIAALLKYEEELEKLQIELVKMQRWVQEKKRRIAIIFEGCDAAGKDGTIRRFIEHLNPRTLPVVALPKPTEEETGQWYFQRYIEQLPNRGELVFFDRSWYNRAVVETESRGRKPRSGTKQISHVVGRTENRPAKRWVVLATHLLF
;
A
#
# COMPACT_ATOMS: atom_id res chain seq x y z
N MET A 1 -2.01 -37.05 -5.75
CA MET A 1 -3.39 -36.49 -5.76
C MET A 1 -3.60 -35.77 -7.08
N GLN A 2 -4.48 -36.27 -7.96
CA GLN A 2 -4.86 -35.55 -9.19
C GLN A 2 -5.65 -34.29 -8.79
N LYS A 3 -5.15 -33.11 -9.18
CA LYS A 3 -5.90 -31.84 -9.10
C LYS A 3 -7.15 -32.04 -9.95
N ARG A 4 -8.34 -32.13 -9.33
CA ARG A 4 -9.60 -32.09 -10.09
C ARG A 4 -9.61 -30.76 -10.83
N GLU A 5 -9.71 -30.79 -12.15
CA GLU A 5 -9.83 -29.58 -12.97
C GLU A 5 -11.18 -28.92 -12.67
N VAL A 6 -11.14 -27.82 -11.92
CA VAL A 6 -12.30 -27.00 -11.55
C VAL A 6 -12.53 -25.94 -12.63
N TYR A 7 -12.54 -26.36 -13.90
CA TYR A 7 -12.69 -25.46 -15.04
C TYR A 7 -13.90 -25.84 -15.88
N LEU A 8 -14.56 -24.84 -16.48
CA LEU A 8 -15.56 -25.09 -17.51
C LEU A 8 -14.85 -25.52 -18.79
N THR A 9 -15.38 -26.56 -19.43
CA THR A 9 -14.90 -26.96 -20.75
C THR A 9 -15.49 -26.07 -21.84
N LEU A 10 -14.88 -26.04 -23.03
CA LEU A 10 -15.46 -25.34 -24.19
C LEU A 10 -16.88 -25.85 -24.51
N LYS A 11 -17.14 -27.15 -24.34
CA LYS A 11 -18.49 -27.72 -24.51
C LYS A 11 -19.48 -27.16 -23.50
N ASP A 12 -19.06 -26.99 -22.25
CA ASP A 12 -19.92 -26.39 -21.21
C ASP A 12 -20.29 -24.95 -21.58
N LEU A 13 -19.35 -24.16 -22.10
CA LEU A 13 -19.59 -22.78 -22.53
C LEU A 13 -20.50 -22.69 -23.77
N LEU A 14 -20.33 -23.58 -24.75
CA LEU A 14 -21.15 -23.61 -25.97
C LEU A 14 -22.61 -24.01 -25.71
N LEU A 15 -22.87 -24.73 -24.63
CA LEU A 15 -24.22 -25.17 -24.23
C LEU A 15 -24.97 -24.17 -23.37
N VAL A 16 -24.29 -23.16 -22.83
CA VAL A 16 -24.90 -22.13 -21.99
C VAL A 16 -25.71 -21.17 -22.89
N ARG A 17 -27.02 -21.11 -22.65
CA ARG A 17 -27.97 -20.28 -23.42
C ARG A 17 -28.56 -19.11 -22.62
N SER A 18 -28.31 -19.05 -21.32
CA SER A 18 -28.84 -18.03 -20.42
C SER A 18 -27.90 -17.79 -19.24
N GLN A 19 -28.01 -16.61 -18.61
CA GLN A 19 -27.24 -16.26 -17.42
C GLN A 19 -27.49 -17.25 -16.27
N THR A 20 -28.73 -17.69 -16.08
CA THR A 20 -29.10 -18.70 -15.07
C THR A 20 -28.43 -20.05 -15.36
N GLY A 21 -28.47 -20.50 -16.62
CA GLY A 21 -27.84 -21.77 -17.02
C GLY A 21 -26.31 -21.76 -16.86
N PHE A 22 -25.67 -20.59 -17.02
CA PHE A 22 -24.25 -20.42 -16.71
C PHE A 22 -23.96 -20.61 -15.22
N VAL A 23 -24.73 -19.94 -14.36
CA VAL A 23 -24.57 -20.01 -12.90
C VAL A 23 -24.82 -21.43 -12.39
N GLU A 24 -25.79 -22.13 -12.96
CA GLU A 24 -26.06 -23.54 -12.65
C GLU A 24 -24.88 -24.45 -13.02
N LYS A 25 -24.28 -24.25 -14.20
CA LYS A 25 -23.08 -24.99 -14.63
C LYS A 25 -21.90 -24.75 -13.70
N LEU A 26 -21.71 -23.52 -13.21
CA LEU A 26 -20.68 -23.21 -12.21
C LEU A 26 -20.93 -23.94 -10.89
N LYS A 27 -22.17 -23.89 -10.36
CA LYS A 27 -22.54 -24.58 -9.12
C LYS A 27 -22.38 -26.10 -9.24
N GLY A 28 -22.75 -26.68 -10.38
CA GLY A 28 -22.59 -28.11 -10.66
C GLY A 28 -21.13 -28.60 -10.68
N ARG A 29 -20.16 -27.69 -10.83
CA ARG A 29 -18.72 -27.98 -10.75
C ARG A 29 -18.12 -27.64 -9.37
N ASN A 30 -18.97 -27.40 -8.36
CA ASN A 30 -18.56 -27.00 -7.01
C ASN A 30 -17.78 -25.67 -6.98
N ILE A 31 -18.11 -24.75 -7.88
CA ILE A 31 -17.54 -23.40 -7.92
C ILE A 31 -18.42 -22.48 -7.06
N ASP A 32 -17.80 -21.76 -6.12
CA ASP A 32 -18.51 -20.82 -5.25
C ASP A 32 -18.84 -19.52 -6.01
N THR A 33 -20.08 -19.43 -6.48
CA THR A 33 -20.59 -18.27 -7.22
C THR A 33 -20.68 -17.02 -6.36
N LYS A 34 -20.83 -17.14 -5.03
CA LYS A 34 -20.85 -15.98 -4.13
C LYS A 34 -19.45 -15.38 -4.01
N LYS A 35 -18.43 -16.23 -3.89
CA LYS A 35 -17.03 -15.80 -3.88
C LYS A 35 -16.64 -15.11 -5.19
N ILE A 36 -17.09 -15.64 -6.34
CA ILE A 36 -16.87 -14.99 -7.64
C ILE A 36 -17.54 -13.61 -7.69
N ALA A 37 -18.81 -13.52 -7.30
CA ALA A 37 -19.52 -12.25 -7.30
C ALA A 37 -18.85 -11.20 -6.39
N ALA A 38 -18.39 -11.62 -5.20
CA ALA A 38 -17.66 -10.75 -4.29
C ALA A 38 -16.32 -10.28 -4.88
N LEU A 39 -15.58 -11.18 -5.56
CA LEU A 39 -14.34 -10.84 -6.23
C LEU A 39 -14.58 -9.83 -7.36
N LEU A 40 -15.58 -10.06 -8.22
CA LEU A 40 -15.93 -9.14 -9.30
C LEU A 40 -16.30 -7.75 -8.77
N LYS A 41 -17.08 -7.70 -7.68
CA LYS A 41 -17.42 -6.43 -7.03
C LYS A 41 -16.18 -5.72 -6.46
N TYR A 42 -15.28 -6.47 -5.81
CA TYR A 42 -14.02 -5.93 -5.32
C TYR A 42 -13.17 -5.35 -6.46
N GLU A 43 -13.01 -6.06 -7.57
CA GLU A 43 -12.24 -5.59 -8.73
C GLU A 43 -12.87 -4.34 -9.36
N GLU A 44 -14.20 -4.26 -9.44
CA GLU A 44 -14.91 -3.07 -9.94
C GLU A 44 -14.69 -1.84 -9.02
N GLU A 45 -14.73 -2.03 -7.70
CA GLU A 45 -14.46 -0.96 -6.74
C GLU A 45 -12.97 -0.54 -6.79
N LEU A 46 -12.06 -1.51 -6.91
CA LEU A 46 -10.63 -1.28 -7.03
C LEU A 46 -10.30 -0.45 -8.27
N GLU A 47 -10.88 -0.79 -9.43
CA GLU A 47 -10.70 -0.05 -10.68
C GLU A 47 -11.10 1.43 -10.52
N LYS A 48 -12.28 1.68 -9.93
CA LYS A 48 -12.76 3.05 -9.67
C LYS A 48 -11.79 3.83 -8.78
N LEU A 49 -11.28 3.21 -7.73
CA LEU A 49 -10.30 3.85 -6.83
C LEU A 49 -8.95 4.10 -7.52
N GLN A 50 -8.49 3.17 -8.36
CA GLN A 50 -7.24 3.33 -9.12
C GLN A 50 -7.35 4.48 -10.14
N ILE A 51 -8.53 4.67 -10.77
CA ILE A 51 -8.80 5.83 -11.62
C ILE A 51 -8.66 7.13 -10.82
N GLU A 52 -9.25 7.20 -9.62
CA GLU A 52 -9.11 8.38 -8.75
C GLU A 52 -7.67 8.60 -8.29
N LEU A 53 -6.91 7.53 -8.06
CA LEU A 53 -5.51 7.62 -7.70
C LEU A 53 -4.64 8.18 -8.84
N VAL A 54 -4.92 7.82 -10.10
CA VAL A 54 -4.27 8.41 -11.28
C VAL A 54 -4.60 9.90 -11.39
N LYS A 55 -5.87 10.28 -11.16
CA LYS A 55 -6.28 11.70 -11.12
C LYS A 55 -5.55 12.46 -10.02
N MET A 56 -5.42 11.84 -8.83
CA MET A 56 -4.64 12.40 -7.72
C MET A 56 -3.17 12.59 -8.11
N GLN A 57 -2.51 11.60 -8.73
CA GLN A 57 -1.13 11.72 -9.17
C GLN A 57 -0.94 12.91 -10.13
N ARG A 58 -1.84 13.08 -11.10
CA ARG A 58 -1.82 14.23 -12.03
C ARG A 58 -2.00 15.55 -11.28
N TRP A 59 -2.98 15.63 -10.39
CA TRP A 59 -3.21 16.83 -9.58
C TRP A 59 -1.99 17.19 -8.72
N VAL A 60 -1.31 16.19 -8.13
CA VAL A 60 -0.08 16.39 -7.35
C VAL A 60 1.00 17.03 -8.23
N GLN A 61 1.19 16.53 -9.45
CA GLN A 61 2.17 17.04 -10.41
C GLN A 61 1.85 18.46 -10.88
N GLU A 62 0.58 18.73 -11.23
CA GLU A 62 0.11 20.03 -11.71
C GLU A 62 0.20 21.11 -10.63
N LYS A 63 -0.25 20.79 -9.41
CA LYS A 63 -0.24 21.72 -8.28
C LYS A 63 1.09 21.72 -7.51
N LYS A 64 2.10 20.97 -7.99
CA LYS A 64 3.43 20.82 -7.38
C LYS A 64 3.34 20.46 -5.89
N ARG A 65 2.33 19.65 -5.54
CA ARG A 65 2.15 19.13 -4.18
C ARG A 65 3.14 18.02 -3.92
N ARG A 66 3.28 17.66 -2.65
CA ARG A 66 4.27 16.70 -2.19
C ARG A 66 3.54 15.79 -1.21
N ILE A 67 3.38 14.53 -1.58
CA ILE A 67 2.59 13.58 -0.80
C ILE A 67 3.45 12.36 -0.47
N ALA A 68 3.49 12.04 0.81
CA ALA A 68 4.05 10.78 1.32
C ALA A 68 2.91 9.92 1.87
N ILE A 69 2.80 8.67 1.41
CA ILE A 69 1.85 7.69 1.90
C ILE A 69 2.64 6.62 2.65
N ILE A 70 2.34 6.40 3.92
CA ILE A 70 3.12 5.51 4.79
C ILE A 70 2.30 4.27 5.13
N PHE A 71 2.90 3.09 4.91
CA PHE A 71 2.32 1.79 5.26
C PHE A 71 3.04 1.22 6.48
N GLU A 72 2.34 1.19 7.60
CA GLU A 72 2.79 0.52 8.84
C GLU A 72 1.91 -0.69 9.14
N GLY A 73 2.48 -1.70 9.79
CA GLY A 73 1.79 -2.95 10.14
C GLY A 73 2.76 -4.11 10.40
N CYS A 74 2.27 -5.19 11.00
CA CYS A 74 3.05 -6.39 11.31
C CYS A 74 3.60 -7.07 10.06
N ASP A 75 4.59 -7.96 10.25
CA ASP A 75 5.01 -8.88 9.20
C ASP A 75 3.79 -9.72 8.75
N ALA A 76 3.67 -9.93 7.42
CA ALA A 76 2.52 -10.59 6.79
C ALA A 76 1.15 -9.89 6.88
N ALA A 77 1.06 -8.63 7.34
CA ALA A 77 -0.19 -7.86 7.36
C ALA A 77 -0.73 -7.45 5.96
N GLY A 78 -0.07 -7.84 4.87
CA GLY A 78 -0.52 -7.56 3.50
C GLY A 78 -0.14 -6.17 2.96
N LYS A 79 0.87 -5.51 3.54
CA LYS A 79 1.38 -4.20 3.08
C LYS A 79 1.83 -4.25 1.62
N ASP A 80 2.66 -5.22 1.26
CA ASP A 80 3.22 -5.37 -0.09
C ASP A 80 2.12 -5.53 -1.14
N GLY A 81 1.12 -6.37 -0.85
CA GLY A 81 -0.03 -6.58 -1.72
C GLY A 81 -0.87 -5.32 -1.87
N THR A 82 -1.06 -4.58 -0.78
CA THR A 82 -1.78 -3.29 -0.79
C THR A 82 -1.03 -2.26 -1.64
N ILE A 83 0.26 -2.02 -1.38
CA ILE A 83 1.09 -1.09 -2.14
C ILE A 83 1.07 -1.47 -3.63
N ARG A 84 1.17 -2.75 -3.95
CA ARG A 84 1.07 -3.24 -5.33
C ARG A 84 -0.21 -2.81 -6.01
N ARG A 85 -1.36 -2.90 -5.34
CA ARG A 85 -2.66 -2.44 -5.87
C ARG A 85 -2.75 -0.92 -6.02
N PHE A 86 -2.10 -0.16 -5.15
CA PHE A 86 -2.03 1.29 -5.31
C PHE A 86 -1.22 1.67 -6.56
N ILE A 87 -0.04 1.07 -6.75
CA ILE A 87 0.88 1.52 -7.81
C ILE A 87 0.61 0.89 -9.18
N GLU A 88 -0.28 -0.11 -9.26
CA GLU A 88 -0.55 -0.93 -10.45
C GLU A 88 -0.74 -0.12 -11.75
N HIS A 89 -1.46 1.00 -11.66
CA HIS A 89 -1.79 1.87 -12.80
C HIS A 89 -1.10 3.24 -12.75
N LEU A 90 -0.19 3.46 -11.79
CA LEU A 90 0.54 4.72 -11.69
C LEU A 90 1.75 4.74 -12.64
N ASN A 91 2.15 5.92 -13.09
CA ASN A 91 3.33 6.05 -13.94
C ASN A 91 4.60 5.60 -13.18
N PRO A 92 5.30 4.53 -13.62
CA PRO A 92 6.42 3.97 -12.88
C PRO A 92 7.69 4.83 -12.95
N ARG A 93 7.77 5.80 -13.89
CA ARG A 93 8.94 6.69 -14.02
C ARG A 93 9.08 7.65 -12.84
N THR A 94 8.01 7.88 -12.11
CA THR A 94 8.03 8.61 -10.83
C THR A 94 8.11 7.55 -9.74
N LEU A 95 9.32 7.22 -9.29
CA LEU A 95 9.63 6.14 -8.34
C LEU A 95 8.66 6.17 -7.14
N PRO A 96 7.58 5.37 -7.16
CA PRO A 96 6.49 5.60 -6.22
C PRO A 96 6.75 4.87 -4.91
N VAL A 97 7.69 3.91 -4.81
CA VAL A 97 7.85 3.10 -3.59
C VAL A 97 9.25 3.20 -3.02
N VAL A 98 9.33 3.49 -1.73
CA VAL A 98 10.53 3.49 -0.89
C VAL A 98 10.40 2.32 0.08
N ALA A 99 11.31 1.35 -0.05
CA ALA A 99 11.43 0.21 0.84
C ALA A 99 12.90 0.10 1.29
N LEU A 100 13.26 0.84 2.35
CA LEU A 100 14.63 0.88 2.82
C LEU A 100 15.02 -0.43 3.51
N PRO A 101 16.18 -1.04 3.18
CA PRO A 101 16.66 -2.22 3.89
C PRO A 101 17.09 -1.87 5.33
N LYS A 102 17.56 -2.89 6.07
CA LYS A 102 18.24 -2.65 7.36
C LYS A 102 19.34 -1.59 7.18
N PRO A 103 19.49 -0.67 8.15
CA PRO A 103 20.51 0.36 8.06
C PRO A 103 21.90 -0.28 8.00
N THR A 104 22.78 0.31 7.20
CA THR A 104 24.21 -0.02 7.17
C THR A 104 24.90 0.41 8.48
N GLU A 105 26.14 -0.03 8.68
CA GLU A 105 26.94 0.39 9.84
C GLU A 105 27.10 1.92 9.89
N GLU A 106 27.34 2.53 8.73
CA GLU A 106 27.45 3.98 8.62
C GLU A 106 26.12 4.69 8.96
N GLU A 107 25.00 4.28 8.35
CA GLU A 107 23.67 4.83 8.64
C GLU A 107 23.27 4.66 10.12
N THR A 108 23.79 3.62 10.80
CA THR A 108 23.57 3.39 12.22
C THR A 108 24.31 4.42 13.10
N GLY A 109 25.46 4.91 12.63
CA GLY A 109 26.20 6.01 13.26
C GLY A 109 25.65 7.40 12.92
N GLN A 110 24.86 7.53 11.86
CA GLN A 110 24.23 8.77 11.43
C GLN A 110 22.96 9.10 12.24
N TRP A 111 22.43 10.31 12.01
CA TRP A 111 21.13 10.66 12.55
C TRP A 111 20.03 9.83 11.89
N TYR A 112 19.27 9.05 12.67
CA TYR A 112 18.29 8.06 12.19
C TYR A 112 17.31 8.55 11.11
N PHE A 113 16.93 9.83 11.14
CA PHE A 113 16.00 10.40 10.16
C PHE A 113 16.63 10.72 8.80
N GLN A 114 17.96 10.83 8.74
CA GLN A 114 18.70 11.25 7.56
C GLN A 114 18.34 10.40 6.34
N ARG A 115 18.43 9.08 6.47
CA ARG A 115 18.09 8.13 5.40
C ARG A 115 16.65 8.24 4.87
N TYR A 116 15.71 8.71 5.69
CA TYR A 116 14.31 8.89 5.29
C TYR A 116 14.05 10.27 4.69
N ILE A 117 14.74 11.31 5.19
CA ILE A 117 14.62 12.67 4.67
C ILE A 117 15.05 12.74 3.21
N GLU A 118 16.08 11.97 2.84
CA GLU A 118 16.55 11.83 1.45
C GLU A 118 15.51 11.22 0.51
N GLN A 119 14.55 10.48 1.05
CA GLN A 119 13.49 9.80 0.30
C GLN A 119 12.16 10.57 0.30
N LEU A 120 12.10 11.71 0.98
CA LEU A 120 10.89 12.52 0.98
C LEU A 120 10.58 13.02 -0.44
N PRO A 121 9.29 13.12 -0.81
CA PRO A 121 8.91 13.56 -2.15
C PRO A 121 9.52 14.94 -2.49
N ASN A 122 9.70 15.23 -3.76
CA ASN A 122 9.93 16.58 -4.27
C ASN A 122 8.61 17.19 -4.76
N ARG A 123 8.69 18.44 -5.25
CA ARG A 123 7.54 19.14 -5.84
C ARG A 123 6.95 18.35 -7.00
N GLY A 124 5.70 17.93 -6.85
CA GLY A 124 4.98 17.14 -7.84
C GLY A 124 5.12 15.63 -7.65
N GLU A 125 5.75 15.18 -6.57
CA GLU A 125 5.96 13.76 -6.31
C GLU A 125 4.95 13.20 -5.28
N LEU A 126 4.59 11.96 -5.54
CA LEU A 126 3.79 11.09 -4.71
C LEU A 126 4.64 9.86 -4.39
N VAL A 127 5.00 9.67 -3.13
CA VAL A 127 5.90 8.61 -2.68
C VAL A 127 5.20 7.75 -1.62
N PHE A 128 5.29 6.44 -1.77
CA PHE A 128 4.76 5.40 -0.91
C PHE A 128 5.92 4.81 -0.12
N PHE A 129 5.79 4.68 1.19
CA PHE A 129 6.79 4.12 2.07
C PHE A 129 6.30 2.75 2.57
N ASP A 130 7.01 1.69 2.19
CA ASP A 130 6.88 0.38 2.84
C ASP A 130 7.72 0.40 4.12
N ARG A 131 7.04 0.68 5.23
CA ARG A 131 7.60 1.09 6.51
C ARG A 131 8.32 2.44 6.45
N SER A 132 8.43 3.07 7.60
CA SER A 132 9.00 4.42 7.70
C SER A 132 9.82 4.61 8.98
N TRP A 133 10.10 5.88 9.30
CA TRP A 133 10.67 6.29 10.58
C TRP A 133 9.81 5.91 11.80
N TYR A 134 8.54 5.51 11.62
CA TYR A 134 7.72 4.96 12.70
C TYR A 134 8.19 3.58 13.19
N ASN A 135 8.96 2.84 12.39
CA ASN A 135 9.58 1.57 12.81
C ASN A 135 10.32 1.70 14.14
N ARG A 136 11.01 2.84 14.39
CA ARG A 136 11.76 3.05 15.63
C ARG A 136 10.85 3.11 16.86
N ALA A 137 9.67 3.68 16.75
CA ALA A 137 8.71 3.75 17.85
C ALA A 137 8.16 2.37 18.22
N VAL A 138 8.01 1.47 17.25
CA VAL A 138 7.53 0.09 17.45
C VAL A 138 8.67 -0.82 17.95
N VAL A 139 9.83 -0.81 17.27
CA VAL A 139 10.97 -1.69 17.56
C VAL A 139 11.70 -1.33 18.86
N GLU A 140 11.81 -0.05 19.25
CA GLU A 140 12.40 0.32 20.56
C GLU A 140 11.50 -0.02 21.75
N THR A 141 10.19 -0.20 21.52
CA THR A 141 9.23 -0.56 22.58
C THR A 141 9.25 -2.06 22.87
N GLU A 142 9.29 -2.91 21.84
CA GLU A 142 9.30 -4.38 22.00
C GLU A 142 10.65 -4.92 22.49
N SER A 143 11.76 -4.37 21.98
CA SER A 143 13.10 -4.90 22.27
C SER A 143 13.58 -4.68 23.71
N ARG A 144 12.91 -3.86 24.53
CA ARG A 144 13.47 -3.40 25.81
C ARG A 144 12.54 -3.35 27.02
N GLY A 145 11.26 -3.71 26.93
CA GLY A 145 10.34 -3.74 28.09
C GLY A 145 10.28 -2.44 28.92
N ARG A 146 10.74 -1.31 28.36
CA ARG A 146 10.85 -0.02 29.04
C ARG A 146 9.93 0.98 28.34
N LYS A 147 9.26 1.81 29.14
CA LYS A 147 8.47 2.95 28.65
C LYS A 147 9.30 3.78 27.65
N PRO A 148 8.68 4.29 26.57
CA PRO A 148 9.39 5.08 25.56
C PRO A 148 10.08 6.27 26.23
N ARG A 149 11.41 6.33 26.13
CA ARG A 149 12.17 7.53 26.50
C ARG A 149 11.91 8.61 25.44
N SER A 150 11.95 9.87 25.87
CA SER A 150 11.85 11.17 25.16
C SER A 150 11.99 11.25 23.63
N GLY A 151 12.67 10.31 22.96
CA GLY A 151 12.79 10.18 21.51
C GLY A 151 11.44 10.19 20.80
N THR A 152 10.44 9.39 21.18
CA THR A 152 9.13 9.35 20.47
C THR A 152 8.43 10.71 20.43
N LYS A 153 8.49 11.49 21.52
CA LYS A 153 7.97 12.87 21.54
C LYS A 153 8.77 13.80 20.63
N GLN A 154 10.09 13.64 20.55
CA GLN A 154 10.95 14.42 19.68
C GLN A 154 10.74 14.07 18.19
N ILE A 155 10.42 12.81 17.88
CA ILE A 155 10.09 12.29 16.54
C ILE A 155 8.82 12.97 16.01
N SER A 156 7.72 12.90 16.76
CA SER A 156 6.46 13.55 16.37
C SER A 156 6.61 15.07 16.25
N HIS A 157 7.49 15.66 17.07
CA HIS A 157 7.74 17.09 17.07
C HIS A 157 8.59 17.56 15.87
N VAL A 158 9.61 16.80 15.47
CA VAL A 158 10.45 17.13 14.29
C VAL A 158 9.66 16.93 13.00
N VAL A 159 8.99 15.79 12.85
CA VAL A 159 8.13 15.50 11.69
C VAL A 159 7.00 16.52 11.61
N GLY A 160 6.29 16.77 12.73
CA GLY A 160 5.23 17.78 12.80
C GLY A 160 5.73 19.21 12.53
N ARG A 161 6.92 19.60 12.98
CA ARG A 161 7.52 20.91 12.63
C ARG A 161 7.89 21.00 11.16
N THR A 162 8.38 19.92 10.54
CA THR A 162 8.68 19.92 9.10
C THR A 162 7.41 19.96 8.25
N GLU A 163 6.34 19.27 8.67
CA GLU A 163 5.03 19.30 8.03
C GLU A 163 4.36 20.67 8.12
N ASN A 164 4.52 21.40 9.24
CA ASN A 164 3.86 22.70 9.46
C ASN A 164 4.59 23.93 8.89
N ARG A 165 5.74 23.78 8.21
CA ARG A 165 6.42 24.92 7.56
C ARG A 165 5.77 25.22 6.20
N PRO A 166 5.29 26.45 5.93
CA PRO A 166 4.56 26.77 4.68
C PRO A 166 5.33 26.42 3.39
N ALA A 167 6.64 26.65 3.35
CA ALA A 167 7.49 26.33 2.19
C ALA A 167 7.80 24.83 2.03
N LYS A 168 7.69 24.04 3.11
CA LYS A 168 7.99 22.61 3.18
C LYS A 168 6.77 21.77 3.59
N ARG A 169 5.55 22.26 3.37
CA ARG A 169 4.33 21.51 3.67
C ARG A 169 4.28 20.23 2.83
N TRP A 170 4.18 19.10 3.53
CA TRP A 170 3.93 17.77 3.00
C TRP A 170 2.54 17.36 3.47
N VAL A 171 1.84 16.53 2.70
CA VAL A 171 0.72 15.77 3.25
C VAL A 171 1.23 14.36 3.52
N VAL A 172 1.26 13.98 4.79
CA VAL A 172 1.54 12.61 5.21
C VAL A 172 0.20 11.92 5.43
N LEU A 173 -0.05 10.87 4.65
CA LEU A 173 -1.17 9.97 4.87
C LEU A 173 -0.59 8.69 5.47
N ALA A 174 -0.81 8.48 6.77
CA ALA A 174 -0.37 7.27 7.45
C ALA A 174 -1.52 6.26 7.48
N THR A 175 -1.34 5.14 6.80
CA THR A 175 -2.26 3.99 6.86
C THR A 175 -1.66 2.93 7.77
N HIS A 176 -2.35 2.64 8.88
CA HIS A 176 -2.04 1.51 9.74
C HIS A 176 -2.87 0.31 9.25
N LEU A 177 -2.20 -0.70 8.71
CA LEU A 177 -2.83 -1.98 8.38
C LEU A 177 -2.73 -2.86 9.64
N LEU A 178 -3.71 -2.69 10.52
CA LEU A 178 -3.99 -3.61 11.62
C LEU A 178 -4.99 -4.63 11.08
N PHE A 179 -4.51 -5.82 10.73
CA PHE A 179 -5.35 -7.01 10.60
C PHE A 179 -5.17 -7.88 11.84
#